data_AF-A0A926YY72-F1
#
_entry.id   AF-A0A926YY72-F1
#
_cell.length_a   1.000
_cell.length_b   1.000
_cell.length_c   1.000
_cell.angle_alpha   90.00
_cell.angle_beta   90.00
_cell.angle_gamma   90.00
#
_symmetry.space_group_name_H-M   'P 1'
#
loop_
_entity.id
_entity.type
_entity.pdbx_description
1 polymer ?
#
loop_
_entity_poly.entity_id
_entity_poly.type
_entity_poly.pdbx_seq_one_letter_code
_entity_poly.pdbx_strand_id
1 'polypeptide(L)'
;MTSASIAQQNWLDLTGYQLWDLVGIDGLQVTTSLVGDLAGRIAPFQSFETTLDQQACSVLRLCEGNFRFGLQGDSTFFEQVNLADQRVWLRRCKQMTAIAMPEAEGLALLPKIAVAKLPHRLEGLQPNCAAPSRIDGISVLIWRHLYQGQAVFELQMAAKDAATIRAIC
;
A
#
# COMPACT_ATOMS: atom_id res chain seq x y z
N MET A 1 -30.38 6.16 23.04
CA MET A 1 -29.05 6.32 22.41
C MET A 1 -28.97 5.25 21.33
N THR A 2 -29.10 5.67 20.08
CA THR A 2 -29.26 4.79 18.91
C THR A 2 -27.95 4.09 18.60
N SER A 3 -27.94 2.76 18.80
CA SER A 3 -26.92 1.86 18.26
C SER A 3 -27.00 1.93 16.73
N ALA A 4 -26.09 2.67 16.10
CA ALA A 4 -25.88 2.57 14.67
C ALA A 4 -25.44 1.13 14.39
N SER A 5 -26.25 0.38 13.65
CA SER A 5 -25.85 -0.87 13.04
C SER A 5 -24.64 -0.58 12.16
N ILE A 6 -23.45 -0.98 12.61
CA ILE A 6 -22.25 -0.99 11.76
C ILE A 6 -22.59 -1.92 10.61
N ALA A 7 -22.75 -1.36 9.41
CA ALA A 7 -22.89 -2.18 8.21
C ALA A 7 -21.70 -3.14 8.18
N GLN A 8 -21.98 -4.43 7.99
CA GLN A 8 -20.95 -5.46 7.93
C GLN A 8 -20.01 -5.11 6.77
N GLN A 9 -18.84 -4.58 7.09
CA GLN A 9 -17.97 -4.00 6.09
C GLN A 9 -17.34 -5.12 5.27
N ASN A 10 -17.42 -5.00 3.94
CA ASN A 10 -16.96 -6.06 3.05
C ASN A 10 -15.46 -5.95 2.83
N TRP A 11 -14.68 -6.36 3.84
CA TRP A 11 -13.24 -6.46 3.69
C TRP A 11 -12.88 -7.44 2.58
N LEU A 12 -11.95 -7.05 1.71
CA LEU A 12 -11.38 -7.95 0.73
C LEU A 12 -10.44 -8.94 1.41
N ASP A 13 -10.42 -10.16 0.87
CA ASP A 13 -9.46 -11.18 1.28
C ASP A 13 -8.09 -10.87 0.66
N LEU A 14 -7.14 -10.57 1.55
CA LEU A 14 -5.73 -10.35 1.22
C LEU A 14 -4.88 -11.58 1.57
N THR A 15 -5.46 -12.77 1.68
CA THR A 15 -4.73 -14.00 1.92
C THR A 15 -3.67 -14.19 0.83
N GLY A 16 -2.41 -14.36 1.26
CA GLY A 16 -1.27 -14.49 0.34
C GLY A 16 -0.71 -13.17 -0.20
N TYR A 17 -1.33 -12.03 0.13
CA TYR A 17 -0.78 -10.71 -0.19
C TYR A 17 0.36 -10.36 0.76
N GLN A 18 1.43 -9.78 0.22
CA GLN A 18 2.62 -9.42 0.97
C GLN A 18 3.13 -8.04 0.58
N LEU A 19 3.54 -7.29 1.61
CA LEU A 19 4.24 -6.03 1.43
C LEU A 19 5.75 -6.22 1.56
N TRP A 20 6.48 -5.64 0.62
CA TRP A 20 7.94 -5.62 0.59
C TRP A 20 8.43 -4.19 0.41
N ASP A 21 9.42 -3.79 1.21
CA ASP A 21 10.07 -2.49 1.09
C ASP A 21 11.43 -2.67 0.42
N LEU A 22 11.67 -1.86 -0.62
CA LEU A 22 12.97 -1.64 -1.24
C LEU A 22 13.39 -0.21 -0.91
N VAL A 23 14.50 -0.05 -0.21
CA VAL A 23 14.89 1.26 0.34
C VAL A 23 16.39 1.44 0.20
N GLY A 24 16.84 2.65 -0.11
CA GLY A 24 18.28 2.95 -0.17
C GLY A 24 18.62 3.94 -1.25
N ILE A 25 19.90 4.28 -1.35
CA ILE A 25 20.38 5.32 -2.27
C ILE A 25 20.14 4.91 -3.72
N ASP A 26 20.36 3.64 -4.02
CA ASP A 26 20.22 3.10 -5.37
C ASP A 26 18.79 2.57 -5.63
N GLY A 27 17.83 2.90 -4.75
CA GLY A 27 16.49 2.30 -4.76
C GLY A 27 15.67 2.59 -6.02
N LEU A 28 15.78 3.80 -6.57
CA LEU A 28 15.16 4.14 -7.86
C LEU A 28 15.76 3.32 -9.01
N GLN A 29 17.09 3.21 -9.05
CA GLN A 29 17.79 2.43 -10.08
C GLN A 29 17.38 0.96 -10.02
N VAL A 30 17.40 0.35 -8.83
CA VAL A 30 17.02 -1.06 -8.66
C VAL A 30 15.56 -1.27 -9.02
N THR A 31 14.64 -0.41 -8.55
CA THR A 31 13.22 -0.51 -8.91
C THR A 31 13.03 -0.39 -10.43
N THR A 32 13.70 0.55 -11.09
CA THR A 32 13.64 0.71 -12.54
C THR A 32 14.14 -0.54 -13.27
N SER A 33 15.18 -1.20 -12.77
CA SER A 33 15.66 -2.47 -13.34
C SER A 33 14.67 -3.63 -13.18
N LEU A 34 13.87 -3.62 -12.12
CA LEU A 34 12.90 -4.69 -11.82
C LEU A 34 11.59 -4.51 -12.59
N VAL A 35 11.07 -3.29 -12.68
CA VAL A 35 9.71 -3.02 -13.18
C VAL A 35 9.65 -2.00 -14.33
N GLY A 36 10.80 -1.56 -14.82
CA GLY A 36 10.94 -0.65 -15.96
C GLY A 36 10.82 0.84 -15.61
N ASP A 37 10.88 1.67 -16.65
CA ASP A 37 10.99 3.14 -16.56
C ASP A 37 9.84 3.83 -15.82
N LEU A 38 8.68 3.18 -15.68
CA LEU A 38 7.53 3.77 -14.96
C LEU A 38 7.90 4.13 -13.52
N ALA A 39 8.80 3.36 -12.89
CA ALA A 39 9.30 3.66 -11.54
C ALA A 39 9.92 5.06 -11.41
N GLY A 40 10.62 5.52 -12.46
CA GLY A 40 11.24 6.86 -12.50
C GLY A 40 10.29 7.98 -12.93
N ARG A 41 9.07 7.66 -13.36
CA ARG A 41 8.09 8.63 -13.86
C ARG A 41 7.00 8.98 -12.85
N ILE A 42 6.91 8.23 -11.75
CA ILE A 42 5.96 8.49 -10.67
C ILE A 42 6.59 9.34 -9.56
N ALA A 43 5.80 10.27 -9.01
CA ALA A 43 6.19 11.08 -7.86
C ALA A 43 6.05 10.29 -6.54
N PRO A 44 6.65 10.76 -5.42
CA PRO A 44 6.35 10.20 -4.11
C PRO A 44 4.84 10.17 -3.83
N PHE A 45 4.40 9.06 -3.21
CA PHE A 45 3.02 8.67 -2.95
C PHE A 45 2.15 8.43 -4.18
N GLN A 46 2.76 8.22 -5.36
CA GLN A 46 2.08 7.66 -6.52
C GLN A 46 2.49 6.20 -6.71
N SER A 47 1.64 5.45 -7.40
CA SER A 47 1.87 4.06 -7.70
C SER A 47 1.53 3.70 -9.14
N PHE A 48 1.81 2.45 -9.49
CA PHE A 48 1.27 1.82 -10.68
C PHE A 48 1.18 0.31 -10.46
N GLU A 49 0.43 -0.34 -11.32
CA GLU A 49 0.30 -1.79 -11.36
C GLU A 49 1.15 -2.34 -12.51
N THR A 50 1.79 -3.47 -12.27
CA THR A 50 2.65 -4.15 -13.23
C THR A 50 2.64 -5.65 -12.97
N THR A 51 3.45 -6.39 -13.73
CA THR A 51 3.78 -7.78 -13.43
C THR A 51 5.26 -7.91 -13.09
N LEU A 52 5.56 -8.74 -12.09
CA LEU A 52 6.92 -9.09 -11.69
C LEU A 52 6.96 -10.61 -11.61
N ASP A 53 7.84 -11.23 -12.39
CA ASP A 53 7.90 -12.70 -12.52
C ASP A 53 6.53 -13.35 -12.78
N GLN A 54 5.77 -12.77 -13.72
CA GLN A 54 4.41 -13.17 -14.09
C GLN A 54 3.34 -13.01 -12.99
N GLN A 55 3.69 -12.47 -11.83
CA GLN A 55 2.74 -12.18 -10.74
C GLN A 55 2.29 -10.72 -10.78
N ALA A 56 1.02 -10.48 -10.45
CA ALA A 56 0.50 -9.13 -10.30
C ALA A 56 1.23 -8.42 -9.15
N CYS A 57 1.69 -7.20 -9.44
CA CYS A 57 2.49 -6.41 -8.53
C CYS A 57 2.05 -4.94 -8.54
N SER A 58 1.80 -4.41 -7.35
CA SER A 58 1.55 -2.98 -7.13
C SER A 58 2.83 -2.32 -6.65
N VAL A 59 3.25 -1.22 -7.27
CA VAL A 59 4.49 -0.51 -6.92
C VAL A 59 4.16 0.89 -6.47
N LEU A 60 4.41 1.20 -5.20
CA LEU A 60 4.22 2.51 -4.59
C LEU A 60 5.57 3.18 -4.32
N ARG A 61 5.78 4.40 -4.82
CA ARG A 61 6.95 5.21 -4.45
C ARG A 61 6.67 5.92 -3.14
N LEU A 62 7.44 5.62 -2.09
CA LEU A 62 7.31 6.28 -0.78
C LEU A 62 8.16 7.56 -0.71
N CYS A 63 9.35 7.55 -1.30
CA CYS A 63 10.20 8.73 -1.53
C CYS A 63 11.21 8.44 -2.66
N GLU A 64 12.25 9.27 -2.79
CA GLU A 64 13.17 9.22 -3.95
C GLU A 64 13.76 7.82 -4.20
N GLY A 65 14.25 7.16 -3.16
CA GLY A 65 14.86 5.82 -3.23
C GLY A 65 14.11 4.74 -2.45
N ASN A 66 12.86 5.00 -2.06
CA ASN A 66 12.08 4.08 -1.24
C ASN A 66 10.81 3.69 -1.98
N PHE A 67 10.65 2.39 -2.20
CA PHE A 67 9.53 1.81 -2.90
C PHE A 67 8.92 0.69 -2.05
N ARG A 68 7.61 0.55 -2.16
CA ARG A 68 6.85 -0.54 -1.56
C ARG A 68 6.19 -1.34 -2.67
N PHE A 69 6.36 -2.65 -2.59
CA PHE A 69 5.77 -3.61 -3.50
C PHE A 69 4.67 -4.36 -2.77
N GLY A 70 3.47 -4.35 -3.35
CA GLY A 70 2.40 -5.27 -3.04
C GLY A 70 2.47 -6.46 -3.99
N LEU A 71 2.60 -7.67 -3.46
CA LEU A 71 2.66 -8.90 -4.25
C LEU A 71 1.62 -9.90 -3.78
N GLN A 72 0.94 -10.53 -4.73
CA GLN A 72 0.05 -11.64 -4.48
C GLN A 72 0.74 -12.97 -4.82
N GLY A 73 0.80 -13.90 -3.86
CA GLY A 73 1.29 -15.25 -4.11
C GLY A 73 2.70 -15.52 -3.60
N ASP A 74 3.49 -16.27 -4.37
CA ASP A 74 4.81 -16.72 -3.96
C ASP A 74 5.85 -15.60 -4.10
N SER A 75 6.44 -15.21 -2.98
CA SER A 75 7.42 -14.13 -2.88
C SER A 75 8.87 -14.59 -3.06
N THR A 76 9.11 -15.85 -3.45
CA THR A 76 10.47 -16.38 -3.65
C THR A 76 11.30 -15.56 -4.63
N PHE A 77 10.67 -14.87 -5.59
CA PHE A 77 11.36 -13.95 -6.50
C PHE A 77 12.22 -12.92 -5.76
N PHE A 78 11.67 -12.21 -4.77
CA PHE A 78 12.41 -11.16 -4.05
C PHE A 78 13.52 -11.72 -3.16
N GLU A 79 13.42 -12.98 -2.74
CA GLU A 79 14.49 -13.65 -2.01
C GLU A 79 15.68 -14.01 -2.91
N GLN A 80 15.48 -14.05 -4.24
CA GLN A 80 16.48 -14.41 -5.24
C GLN A 80 17.07 -13.19 -5.97
N VAL A 81 16.52 -11.98 -5.77
CA VAL A 81 17.04 -10.77 -6.42
C VAL A 81 18.47 -10.53 -5.96
N ASN A 82 19.40 -10.55 -6.91
CA ASN A 82 20.79 -10.23 -6.65
C ASN A 82 20.97 -8.72 -6.51
N LEU A 83 21.21 -8.28 -5.29
CA LEU A 83 21.47 -6.88 -4.94
C LEU A 83 22.97 -6.62 -4.69
N ALA A 84 23.85 -7.51 -5.16
CA ALA A 84 25.29 -7.30 -5.08
C ALA A 84 25.66 -5.92 -5.65
N ASP A 85 26.50 -5.21 -4.92
CA ASP A 85 26.98 -3.86 -5.24
C ASP A 85 25.92 -2.74 -5.26
N GLN A 86 24.67 -3.03 -4.87
CA GLN A 86 23.61 -2.02 -4.71
C GLN A 86 23.50 -1.59 -3.24
N ARG A 87 23.41 -0.27 -2.98
CA ARG A 87 23.21 0.27 -1.64
C ARG A 87 21.72 0.35 -1.30
N VAL A 88 21.09 -0.81 -1.31
CA VAL A 88 19.67 -1.00 -0.96
C VAL A 88 19.50 -2.20 -0.04
N TRP A 89 18.41 -2.19 0.72
CA TRP A 89 17.84 -3.37 1.35
C TRP A 89 16.46 -3.64 0.75
N LEU A 90 16.16 -4.93 0.56
CA LEU A 90 14.87 -5.44 0.16
C LEU A 90 14.36 -6.33 1.28
N ARG A 91 13.19 -6.02 1.84
CA ARG A 91 12.69 -6.72 3.03
C ARG A 91 11.19 -6.85 3.04
N ARG A 92 10.71 -8.05 3.36
CA ARG A 92 9.30 -8.29 3.70
C ARG A 92 8.90 -7.54 4.98
N CYS A 93 7.79 -6.82 4.92
CA CYS A 93 7.27 -5.99 6.01
C CYS A 93 6.55 -6.81 7.09
N LYS A 94 7.27 -7.67 7.83
CA LYS A 94 6.68 -8.62 8.82
C LYS A 94 5.93 -7.96 9.99
N GLN A 95 6.23 -6.71 10.30
CA GLN A 95 5.59 -5.96 11.40
C GLN A 95 4.42 -5.11 10.93
N MET A 96 4.17 -5.07 9.63
CA MET A 96 3.05 -4.36 9.03
C MET A 96 2.04 -5.35 8.48
N THR A 97 0.80 -4.90 8.38
CA THR A 97 -0.25 -5.61 7.66
C THR A 97 -1.02 -4.63 6.80
N ALA A 98 -1.68 -5.17 5.79
CA ALA A 98 -2.66 -4.47 4.98
C ALA A 98 -4.06 -5.05 5.25
N ILE A 99 -5.07 -4.19 5.14
CA ILE A 99 -6.47 -4.58 4.98
C ILE A 99 -7.01 -3.77 3.80
N ALA A 100 -7.89 -4.35 3.00
CA ALA A 100 -8.44 -3.67 1.83
C ALA A 100 -9.96 -3.63 1.91
N MET A 101 -10.54 -2.51 1.51
CA MET A 101 -11.98 -2.33 1.35
C MET A 101 -12.30 -1.87 -0.09
N PRO A 102 -13.51 -2.14 -0.60
CA PRO A 102 -13.92 -1.70 -1.92
C PRO A 102 -13.88 -0.17 -2.02
N GLU A 103 -13.54 0.33 -3.19
CA GLU A 103 -13.39 1.78 -3.42
C GLU A 103 -14.62 2.59 -2.98
N ALA A 104 -15.83 2.12 -3.29
CA ALA A 104 -17.07 2.82 -2.96
C ALA A 104 -17.25 3.01 -1.44
N GLU A 105 -16.91 1.99 -0.64
CA GLU A 105 -16.97 2.04 0.83
C GLU A 105 -15.90 3.00 1.37
N GLY A 106 -14.67 2.90 0.84
CA GLY A 106 -13.57 3.76 1.26
C GLY A 106 -13.81 5.25 0.95
N LEU A 107 -14.35 5.59 -0.23
CA LEU A 107 -14.73 6.96 -0.58
C LEU A 107 -15.79 7.54 0.37
N ALA A 108 -16.73 6.71 0.82
CA ALA A 108 -17.80 7.13 1.72
C ALA A 108 -17.36 7.28 3.19
N LEU A 109 -16.39 6.46 3.62
CA LEU A 109 -15.99 6.33 5.02
C LEU A 109 -14.72 7.10 5.37
N LEU A 110 -13.63 6.90 4.62
CA LEU A 110 -12.29 7.34 5.01
C LEU A 110 -12.17 8.85 5.25
N PRO A 111 -12.78 9.74 4.43
CA PRO A 111 -12.75 11.18 4.70
C PRO A 111 -13.39 11.60 6.03
N LYS A 112 -14.23 10.75 6.64
CA LYS A 112 -14.92 11.03 7.92
C LYS A 112 -14.15 10.57 9.15
N ILE A 113 -13.32 9.54 9.01
CA ILE A 113 -12.66 8.87 10.15
C ILE A 113 -11.13 9.03 10.15
N ALA A 114 -10.56 9.44 9.01
CA ALA A 114 -9.12 9.55 8.84
C ALA A 114 -8.69 10.99 8.59
N VAL A 115 -7.57 11.38 9.20
CA VAL A 115 -6.93 12.68 9.01
C VAL A 115 -5.66 12.48 8.19
N ALA A 116 -5.66 12.91 6.93
CA ALA A 116 -4.46 12.90 6.10
C ALA A 116 -3.44 13.93 6.59
N LYS A 117 -2.16 13.55 6.54
CA LYS A 117 -1.05 14.46 6.76
C LYS A 117 -0.93 15.38 5.55
N LEU A 118 -0.82 16.68 5.79
CA LEU A 118 -0.57 17.65 4.72
C LEU A 118 0.74 17.32 3.96
N PRO A 119 0.78 17.58 2.64
CA PRO A 119 -0.25 18.24 1.81
C PRO A 119 -1.35 17.28 1.29
N HIS A 120 -1.35 16.01 1.69
CA HIS A 120 -2.27 15.00 1.16
C HIS A 120 -3.71 15.23 1.63
N ARG A 121 -4.67 14.72 0.84
CA ARG A 121 -6.10 14.74 1.13
C ARG A 121 -6.71 13.39 0.76
N LEU A 122 -7.69 12.94 1.54
CA LEU A 122 -8.47 11.74 1.24
C LEU A 122 -9.67 12.05 0.35
N GLU A 123 -10.29 13.21 0.57
CA GLU A 123 -11.29 13.73 -0.35
C GLU A 123 -10.63 13.98 -1.72
N GLY A 124 -11.12 13.27 -2.74
CA GLY A 124 -10.57 13.34 -4.08
C GLY A 124 -9.20 12.66 -4.24
N LEU A 125 -8.77 11.77 -3.33
CA LEU A 125 -7.55 10.97 -3.53
C LEU A 125 -7.67 10.20 -4.84
N GLN A 126 -6.79 10.48 -5.80
CA GLN A 126 -6.85 9.90 -7.14
C GLN A 126 -6.49 8.40 -7.13
N PRO A 127 -6.94 7.61 -8.12
CA PRO A 127 -6.43 6.27 -8.33
C PRO A 127 -4.90 6.26 -8.43
N ASN A 128 -4.28 5.19 -7.94
CA ASN A 128 -2.84 5.01 -7.89
C ASN A 128 -2.09 6.07 -7.07
N CYS A 129 -2.72 6.53 -5.99
CA CYS A 129 -2.13 7.48 -5.05
C CYS A 129 -2.31 7.00 -3.61
N ALA A 130 -1.36 7.35 -2.75
CA ALA A 130 -1.41 7.11 -1.33
C ALA A 130 -1.39 8.41 -0.52
N ALA A 131 -1.93 8.34 0.69
CA ALA A 131 -1.97 9.43 1.64
C ALA A 131 -1.59 8.91 3.04
N PRO A 132 -0.45 9.33 3.61
CA PRO A 132 -0.15 9.06 5.01
C PRO A 132 -1.19 9.75 5.88
N SER A 133 -1.84 8.99 6.76
CA SER A 133 -3.02 9.41 7.50
C SER A 133 -2.99 8.91 8.95
N ARG A 134 -3.95 9.39 9.74
CA ARG A 134 -4.25 8.84 11.06
C ARG A 134 -5.71 8.50 11.21
N ILE A 135 -6.02 7.35 11.78
CA ILE A 135 -7.37 6.95 12.21
C ILE A 135 -7.29 6.76 13.72
N ASP A 136 -8.07 7.54 14.47
CA ASP A 136 -8.04 7.53 15.95
C ASP A 136 -6.61 7.58 16.53
N GLY A 137 -5.78 8.48 15.98
CA GLY A 137 -4.39 8.66 16.39
C GLY A 137 -3.39 7.62 15.87
N ILE A 138 -3.84 6.45 15.39
CA ILE A 138 -3.02 5.37 14.82
C ILE A 138 -2.54 5.78 13.42
N SER A 139 -1.25 5.55 13.13
CA SER A 139 -0.69 5.86 11.81
C SER A 139 -1.07 4.80 10.79
N VAL A 140 -1.68 5.24 9.68
CA VAL A 140 -2.13 4.38 8.59
C VAL A 140 -1.71 5.01 7.26
N LEU A 141 -1.11 4.24 6.37
CA LEU A 141 -0.96 4.65 4.97
C LEU A 141 -2.20 4.18 4.20
N ILE A 142 -2.97 5.13 3.69
CA ILE A 142 -4.16 4.84 2.89
C ILE A 142 -3.76 4.91 1.42
N TRP A 143 -3.94 3.83 0.69
CA TRP A 143 -3.52 3.69 -0.70
C TRP A 143 -4.70 3.31 -1.58
N ARG A 144 -5.05 4.17 -2.54
CA ARG A 144 -6.07 3.90 -3.54
C ARG A 144 -5.40 3.34 -4.79
N HIS A 145 -5.68 2.10 -5.14
CA HIS A 145 -5.07 1.43 -6.30
C HIS A 145 -5.93 0.25 -6.76
N LEU A 146 -5.41 -0.55 -7.70
CA LEU A 146 -6.09 -1.77 -8.13
C LEU A 146 -5.49 -2.98 -7.42
N TYR A 147 -6.35 -3.81 -6.83
CA TYR A 147 -5.99 -5.14 -6.35
C TYR A 147 -6.75 -6.18 -7.17
N GLN A 148 -6.03 -7.06 -7.87
CA GLN A 148 -6.61 -8.06 -8.79
C GLN A 148 -7.57 -7.45 -9.82
N GLY A 149 -7.28 -6.25 -10.30
CA GLY A 149 -8.11 -5.52 -11.27
C GLY A 149 -9.32 -4.77 -10.66
N GLN A 150 -9.55 -4.90 -9.35
CA GLN A 150 -10.61 -4.17 -8.64
C GLN A 150 -10.05 -2.93 -7.94
N ALA A 151 -10.74 -1.80 -8.06
CA ALA A 151 -10.38 -0.59 -7.33
C ALA A 151 -10.66 -0.73 -5.83
N VAL A 152 -9.65 -0.43 -5.01
CA VAL A 152 -9.68 -0.60 -3.55
C VAL A 152 -9.04 0.58 -2.83
N PHE A 153 -9.37 0.70 -1.55
CA PHE A 153 -8.50 1.36 -0.59
C PHE A 153 -7.80 0.30 0.25
N GLU A 154 -6.49 0.22 0.12
CA GLU A 154 -5.63 -0.54 1.01
C GLU A 154 -5.18 0.36 2.17
N LEU A 155 -5.40 -0.11 3.39
CA LEU A 155 -4.93 0.52 4.60
C LEU A 155 -3.74 -0.29 5.10
N GLN A 156 -2.57 0.33 5.21
CA GLN A 156 -1.36 -0.29 5.73
C GLN A 156 -1.03 0.27 7.11
N MET A 157 -0.83 -0.60 8.09
CA MET A 157 -0.59 -0.24 9.50
C MET A 157 0.37 -1.22 10.17
N ALA A 158 0.77 -0.92 11.40
CA ALA A 158 1.45 -1.92 12.23
C ALA A 158 0.50 -3.08 12.55
N ALA A 159 1.00 -4.31 12.52
CA ALA A 159 0.18 -5.52 12.67
C ALA A 159 -0.64 -5.54 13.98
N LYS A 160 -0.08 -4.98 15.06
CA LYS A 160 -0.75 -4.88 16.37
C LYS A 160 -2.00 -4.00 16.36
N ASP A 161 -2.10 -3.05 15.43
CA ASP A 161 -3.18 -2.05 15.39
C ASP A 161 -4.33 -2.48 14.46
N ALA A 162 -4.17 -3.59 13.74
CA ALA A 162 -5.09 -4.03 12.70
C ALA A 162 -6.51 -4.33 13.21
N ALA A 163 -6.61 -4.96 14.39
CA ALA A 163 -7.92 -5.26 14.99
C ALA A 163 -8.67 -3.97 15.36
N THR A 164 -7.96 -2.95 15.87
CA THR A 164 -8.54 -1.65 16.21
C THR A 164 -9.01 -0.92 14.96
N ILE A 165 -8.18 -0.85 13.91
CA ILE A 165 -8.56 -0.21 12.65
C ILE A 165 -9.77 -0.89 12.02
N ARG A 166 -9.82 -2.23 12.00
CA ARG A 166 -10.97 -3.00 11.49
C ARG A 166 -12.27 -2.78 12.27
N ALA A 167 -12.21 -2.34 13.51
CA ALA A 167 -13.39 -2.07 14.33
C ALA A 167 -13.91 -0.64 14.16
N ILE A 168 -13.05 0.30 13.72
CA ILE A 168 -13.39 1.70 13.48
C ILE A 168 -13.90 1.90 12.06
N CYS A 169 -13.24 1.24 11.11
CA CYS A 169 -13.73 1.15 9.75
C CYS A 169 -14.96 0.25 9.74
#